data_AF-A0A5E4UM41-F1
#
_entry.id   AF-A0A5E4UM41-F1
#
_cell.length_a   1.000
_cell.length_b   1.000
_cell.length_c   1.000
_cell.angle_alpha   90.00
_cell.angle_beta   90.00
_cell.angle_gamma   90.00
#
_symmetry.space_group_name_H-M   'P 1'
#
loop_
_entity.id
_entity.type
_entity.pdbx_description
1 polymer ?
#
loop_
_entity_poly.entity_id
_entity_poly.type
_entity_poly.pdbx_seq_one_letter_code
_entity_poly.pdbx_strand_id
1 'polypeptide(L)'
;MTQSELEKMLIEAVSNIQKVSGREETDVTADTVPLDDLPGFDSLNGVEITVDVMEQLELPLEANNIFVSDEKPLSIRDVAKMLSDSHPKLNGKVGV
;
A
#
# COMPACT_ATOMS: atom_id res chain seq x y z
N MET A 1 9.34 8.68 7.62
CA MET A 1 8.19 7.77 7.76
C MET A 1 8.58 6.46 8.43
N THR A 2 7.99 6.20 9.58
CA THR A 2 7.98 4.88 10.21
C THR A 2 7.12 3.90 9.40
N GLN A 3 7.29 2.59 9.61
CA GLN A 3 6.42 1.58 9.01
C GLN A 3 4.94 1.83 9.33
N SER A 4 4.61 2.24 10.56
CA SER A 4 3.24 2.55 10.95
C SER A 4 2.65 3.77 10.21
N GLU A 5 3.49 4.73 9.80
CA GLU A 5 3.04 5.84 8.95
C GLU A 5 2.79 5.37 7.51
N LEU A 6 3.61 4.45 6.98
CA LEU A 6 3.38 3.82 5.68
C LEU A 6 2.10 2.98 5.69
N GLU A 7 1.86 2.19 6.74
CA GLU A 7 0.62 1.41 6.89
C GLU A 7 -0.61 2.32 6.85
N LYS A 8 -0.60 3.44 7.60
CA LYS A 8 -1.71 4.41 7.59
C LYS A 8 -1.95 5.01 6.20
N MET A 9 -0.88 5.44 5.53
CA MET A 9 -0.96 5.96 4.16
C MET A 9 -1.58 4.94 3.20
N LEU A 10 -1.12 3.69 3.26
CA LEU A 10 -1.63 2.62 2.40
C LEU A 10 -3.09 2.27 2.73
N ILE A 11 -3.47 2.22 4.02
CA ILE A 11 -4.87 2.03 4.45
C ILE A 11 -5.75 3.14 3.88
N GLU A 12 -5.31 4.40 3.96
CA GLU A 12 -6.06 5.54 3.42
C GLU A 12 -6.20 5.45 1.90
N ALA A 13 -5.14 5.13 1.18
CA ALA A 13 -5.16 4.97 -0.27
C ALA A 13 -6.13 3.87 -0.72
N VAL A 14 -6.04 2.68 -0.11
CA VAL A 14 -6.93 1.54 -0.39
C VAL A 14 -8.38 1.86 -0.02
N SER A 15 -8.62 2.53 1.11
CA SER A 15 -9.96 2.95 1.52
C SER A 15 -10.57 3.97 0.56
N ASN A 16 -9.75 4.89 0.02
CA ASN A 16 -10.22 5.87 -0.95
C ASN A 16 -10.64 5.23 -2.27
N ILE A 17 -9.92 4.20 -2.75
CA ILE A 17 -10.35 3.42 -3.92
C ILE A 17 -11.71 2.76 -3.68
N GLN A 18 -11.92 2.15 -2.51
CA GLN A 18 -13.22 1.55 -2.18
C GLN A 18 -14.35 2.58 -2.23
N LYS A 19 -14.15 3.77 -1.62
CA LYS A 19 -15.13 4.87 -1.62
C LYS A 19 -15.48 5.35 -3.01
N VAL A 20 -14.49 5.53 -3.88
CA VAL A 20 -14.72 6.03 -5.24
C VAL A 20 -15.35 4.97 -6.15
N SER A 21 -15.12 3.68 -5.85
CA SER A 21 -15.69 2.57 -6.63
C SER A 21 -17.21 2.39 -6.47
N GLY A 22 -17.82 3.01 -5.45
CA GLY A 22 -19.25 2.86 -5.13
C GLY A 22 -19.63 1.46 -4.61
N ARG A 23 -18.64 0.63 -4.25
CA ARG A 23 -18.83 -0.70 -3.67
C ARG A 23 -18.96 -0.62 -2.15
N GLU A 24 -19.29 -1.75 -1.52
CA GLU A 24 -19.38 -1.87 -0.08
C GLU A 24 -18.03 -1.52 0.58
N GLU A 25 -18.03 -0.50 1.44
CA GLU A 25 -16.84 -0.13 2.21
C GLU A 25 -16.54 -1.22 3.23
N THR A 26 -15.46 -1.96 3.00
CA THR A 26 -14.94 -2.94 3.96
C THR A 26 -13.86 -2.27 4.79
N ASP A 27 -13.81 -2.60 6.09
CA ASP A 27 -12.80 -2.07 7.01
C ASP A 27 -11.39 -2.51 6.56
N VAL A 28 -10.51 -1.53 6.36
CA VAL A 28 -9.15 -1.76 5.86
C VAL A 28 -8.19 -1.66 7.03
N THR A 29 -7.43 -2.73 7.27
CA THR A 29 -6.46 -2.84 8.35
C THR A 29 -5.08 -3.18 7.81
N ALA A 30 -4.05 -3.13 8.66
CA ALA A 30 -2.70 -3.53 8.25
C ALA A 30 -2.61 -5.01 7.80
N ASP A 31 -3.52 -5.86 8.28
CA ASP A 31 -3.57 -7.29 7.94
C ASP A 31 -4.38 -7.57 6.66
N THR A 32 -5.08 -6.58 6.12
CA THR A 32 -5.87 -6.72 4.89
C THR A 32 -4.96 -6.99 3.70
N VAL A 33 -5.28 -8.02 2.93
CA VAL A 33 -4.69 -8.39 1.64
C VAL A 33 -5.62 -7.92 0.54
N PRO A 34 -5.38 -6.76 -0.11
CA PRO A 34 -6.39 -6.12 -0.95
C PRO A 34 -6.95 -7.00 -2.08
N LEU A 35 -6.09 -7.78 -2.74
CA LEU A 35 -6.50 -8.67 -3.84
C LEU A 35 -7.35 -9.87 -3.39
N ASP A 36 -7.26 -10.28 -2.13
CA ASP A 36 -7.97 -11.44 -1.61
C ASP A 36 -9.18 -11.04 -0.73
N ASP A 37 -9.06 -9.95 0.02
CA ASP A 37 -10.01 -9.56 1.05
C ASP A 37 -10.99 -8.46 0.61
N LEU A 38 -10.65 -7.64 -0.39
CA LEU A 38 -11.47 -6.49 -0.78
C LEU A 38 -12.29 -6.77 -2.04
N PRO A 39 -13.64 -6.77 -1.94
CA PRO A 39 -14.51 -7.06 -3.06
C PRO A 39 -14.28 -6.14 -4.26
N GLY A 40 -13.87 -6.75 -5.38
CA GLY A 40 -13.65 -6.06 -6.65
C GLY A 40 -12.34 -5.27 -6.73
N PHE A 41 -11.49 -5.31 -5.70
CA PHE A 41 -10.13 -4.82 -5.82
C PHE A 41 -9.39 -5.73 -6.81
N ASP A 42 -8.78 -5.13 -7.83
CA ASP A 42 -8.08 -5.87 -8.88
C ASP A 42 -6.68 -5.31 -9.16
N SER A 43 -6.00 -5.90 -10.14
CA SER A 43 -4.66 -5.47 -10.54
C SER A 43 -4.61 -4.02 -11.00
N LEU A 44 -5.69 -3.47 -11.58
CA LEU A 44 -5.72 -2.08 -12.03
C LEU A 44 -5.75 -1.13 -10.84
N ASN A 45 -6.57 -1.42 -9.82
CA ASN A 45 -6.55 -0.66 -8.57
C ASN A 45 -5.18 -0.72 -7.87
N GLY A 46 -4.52 -1.88 -7.91
CA GLY A 46 -3.16 -2.01 -7.39
C GLY A 46 -2.14 -1.13 -8.12
N VAL A 47 -2.24 -1.00 -9.45
CA VAL A 47 -1.38 -0.11 -10.25
C VAL A 47 -1.66 1.36 -9.93
N GLU A 48 -2.93 1.75 -9.84
CA GLU A 48 -3.33 3.13 -9.48
C GLU A 48 -2.75 3.55 -8.12
N ILE A 49 -2.92 2.73 -7.09
CA ILE A 49 -2.33 3.00 -5.76
C ILE A 49 -0.81 3.04 -5.83
N THR A 50 -0.20 2.18 -6.65
CA THR A 50 1.27 2.16 -6.80
C THR A 50 1.77 3.50 -7.32
N VAL A 51 1.09 4.08 -8.33
CA VAL A 51 1.42 5.41 -8.86
C VAL A 51 1.20 6.49 -7.80
N ASP A 52 0.06 6.47 -7.11
CA ASP A 52 -0.23 7.45 -6.04
C ASP A 52 0.82 7.40 -4.92
N VAL A 53 1.26 6.20 -4.52
CA VAL A 53 2.29 6.01 -3.49
C VAL A 53 3.67 6.50 -3.99
N MET A 54 4.03 6.26 -5.26
CA MET A 54 5.26 6.81 -5.84
C MET A 54 5.28 8.34 -5.80
N GLU A 55 4.15 8.96 -6.16
CA GLU A 55 4.01 10.43 -6.13
C GLU A 55 4.09 10.97 -4.70
N GLN A 56 3.37 10.37 -3.75
CA GLN A 56 3.38 10.81 -2.35
C GLN A 56 4.74 10.65 -1.67
N LEU A 57 5.47 9.58 -1.98
CA LEU A 57 6.78 9.31 -1.41
C LEU A 57 7.91 10.01 -2.17
N GLU A 58 7.63 10.61 -3.33
CA GLU A 58 8.63 11.15 -4.27
C GLU A 58 9.73 10.12 -4.59
N LEU A 59 9.34 8.85 -4.72
CA LEU A 59 10.25 7.72 -4.92
C LEU A 59 9.85 6.86 -6.12
N PRO A 60 10.80 6.50 -6.99
CA PRO A 60 10.54 5.49 -8.01
C PRO A 60 10.46 4.12 -7.34
N LEU A 61 9.38 3.38 -7.60
CA LEU A 61 9.28 1.96 -7.25
C LEU A 61 9.47 1.13 -8.52
N GLU A 62 10.17 0.01 -8.43
CA GLU A 62 10.38 -0.91 -9.57
C GLU A 62 9.22 -1.91 -9.73
N ALA A 63 8.08 -1.63 -9.08
CA ALA A 63 6.90 -2.50 -9.06
C ALA A 63 5.75 -1.85 -9.85
N ASN A 64 5.07 -2.66 -10.67
CA ASN A 64 3.83 -2.24 -11.32
C ASN A 64 2.63 -2.28 -10.34
N ASN A 65 2.63 -3.24 -9.42
CA ASN A 65 1.63 -3.37 -8.37
C ASN A 65 2.34 -3.73 -7.06
N ILE A 66 2.34 -2.80 -6.10
CA ILE A 66 3.01 -2.98 -4.80
C ILE A 66 2.36 -4.07 -3.92
N PHE A 67 1.12 -4.48 -4.20
CA PHE A 67 0.40 -5.52 -3.46
C PHE A 67 0.67 -6.93 -3.99
N VAL A 68 1.63 -7.11 -4.90
CA VAL A 68 2.02 -8.42 -5.43
C VAL A 68 3.53 -8.58 -5.37
N SER A 69 4.00 -9.69 -4.81
CA SER A 69 5.41 -10.08 -4.82
C SER A 69 5.52 -11.58 -5.10
N ASP A 70 6.36 -11.96 -6.06
CA ASP A 70 6.53 -13.36 -6.49
C ASP A 70 5.19 -14.09 -6.74
N GLU A 71 4.28 -13.40 -7.45
CA GLU A 71 2.91 -13.88 -7.76
C GLU A 71 2.01 -14.09 -6.54
N LYS A 72 2.42 -13.65 -5.35
CA LYS A 72 1.63 -13.72 -4.13
C LYS A 72 1.04 -12.36 -3.78
N PRO A 73 -0.26 -12.29 -3.46
CA PRO A 73 -0.86 -11.14 -2.82
C PRO A 73 -0.16 -10.80 -1.50
N LEU A 74 0.00 -9.51 -1.23
CA LEU A 74 0.59 -8.99 -0.01
C LEU A 74 -0.43 -8.25 0.84
N SER A 75 -0.28 -8.36 2.16
CA SER A 75 -1.00 -7.50 3.10
C SER A 75 -0.46 -6.07 3.07
N ILE A 76 -1.24 -5.11 3.56
CA ILE A 76 -0.77 -3.72 3.71
C ILE A 76 0.49 -3.65 4.57
N ARG A 77 0.57 -4.44 5.64
CA ARG A 77 1.77 -4.52 6.49
C ARG A 77 2.99 -5.00 5.72
N ASP A 78 2.83 -6.02 4.87
CA ASP A 78 3.93 -6.57 4.07
C ASP A 78 4.44 -5.52 3.08
N VAL A 79 3.53 -4.79 2.44
CA VAL A 79 3.89 -3.69 1.54
C VAL A 79 4.61 -2.57 2.28
N ALA A 80 4.09 -2.13 3.44
CA ALA A 80 4.74 -1.11 4.26
C ALA A 80 6.14 -1.53 4.70
N LYS A 81 6.30 -2.79 5.10
CA LYS A 81 7.59 -3.38 5.44
C LYS A 81 8.54 -3.39 4.24
N MET A 82 8.08 -3.86 3.08
CA MET A 82 8.86 -3.90 1.84
C MET A 82 9.36 -2.51 1.44
N LEU A 83 8.50 -1.49 1.54
CA LEU A 83 8.84 -0.10 1.22
C LEU A 83 9.86 0.48 2.22
N SER A 84 9.67 0.22 3.52
CA SER A 84 10.61 0.64 4.57
C SER A 84 11.99 -0.01 4.40
N ASP A 85 12.03 -1.31 4.11
CA ASP A 85 13.26 -2.07 3.93
C ASP A 85 14.00 -1.66 2.63
N SER A 86 13.26 -1.43 1.54
CA SER A 86 13.82 -1.04 0.23
C SER A 86 14.28 0.41 0.16
N HIS A 87 13.68 1.29 0.97
CA HIS A 87 14.01 2.71 0.99
C HIS A 87 14.35 3.22 2.39
N PRO A 88 15.60 3.00 2.86
CA PRO A 88 16.05 3.46 4.18
C PRO A 88 15.94 4.98 4.39
N LYS A 89 15.80 5.76 3.32
CA LYS A 89 15.52 7.21 3.41
C LYS A 89 14.14 7.51 4.01
N LEU A 90 13.20 6.58 3.88
CA LEU A 90 11.89 6.66 4.54
C LEU A 90 12.04 6.42 6.04
N ASN A 91 12.99 5.59 6.50
CA ASN A 91 13.34 5.44 7.90
C ASN A 91 13.97 6.74 8.43
N GLY A 92 13.10 7.71 8.71
CA GLY A 92 13.45 8.94 9.41
C GLY A 92 14.23 8.55 10.65
N LYS A 93 15.45 9.08 10.75
CA LYS A 93 16.31 8.95 11.92
C LYS A 93 15.46 8.98 13.19
N VAL A 94 15.48 7.89 13.95
CA VAL A 94 15.35 7.99 15.40
C VAL A 94 16.63 8.72 15.84
N GLY A 95 16.57 10.05 15.83
CA GLY A 95 17.40 10.85 16.72
C GLY A 95 16.59 11.00 18.00
N VAL A 96 16.96 10.26 19.06
CA VAL A 96 17.92 10.67 20.10
C VAL A 96 18.51 9.40 20.71
#